data_AF-A0A0H3GS14-F1
#
_entry.id   AF-A0A0H3GS14-F1
#
_cell.length_a   1.000
_cell.length_b   1.000
_cell.length_c   1.000
_cell.angle_alpha   90.00
_cell.angle_beta   90.00
_cell.angle_gamma   90.00
#
_symmetry.space_group_name_H-M   'P 1'
#
loop_
_entity.id
_entity.type
_entity.pdbx_description
1 polymer ?
#
loop_
_entity_poly.entity_id
_entity_poly.type
_entity_poly.pdbx_seq_one_letter_code
_entity_poly.pdbx_strand_id
1 'polypeptide(L)'
;MAYRETGHGEIDRQLASQGLARRVRFATQNFSTFPLLLTTLPLFATVPQGLAQRWQAQYALRADAPPVAYPEFTLCILRHKRRAQDPALNWLVTKLKQAMRGQ
;
A
#
# COMPACT_ATOMS: atom_id res chain seq x y z
N MET A 1 4.87 -13.48 -17.74
CA MET A 1 4.34 -14.22 -16.58
C MET A 1 3.21 -13.41 -15.97
N ALA A 2 1.96 -13.84 -16.14
CA ALA A 2 0.78 -13.08 -15.73
C ALA A 2 0.28 -13.59 -14.37
N TYR A 3 0.30 -12.73 -13.35
CA TYR A 3 -0.29 -12.97 -12.01
C TYR A 3 -1.84 -12.91 -12.07
N ARG A 4 -2.47 -13.59 -13.04
CA ARG A 4 -3.89 -13.38 -13.35
C ARG A 4 -4.87 -13.97 -12.35
N GLU A 5 -4.44 -14.72 -11.33
CA GLU A 5 -5.38 -15.58 -10.57
C GLU A 5 -5.26 -15.55 -9.03
N THR A 6 -4.46 -14.68 -8.41
CA THR A 6 -4.24 -14.76 -6.94
C THR A 6 -4.43 -13.47 -6.14
N GLY A 7 -5.36 -12.61 -6.53
CA GLY A 7 -5.88 -11.63 -5.58
C GLY A 7 -6.65 -10.50 -6.22
N HIS A 8 -7.99 -10.64 -6.30
CA HIS A 8 -8.85 -9.46 -6.35
C HIS A 8 -8.60 -8.69 -5.06
N GLY A 9 -7.89 -7.56 -5.17
CA GLY A 9 -7.65 -6.69 -4.03
C GLY A 9 -8.97 -6.16 -3.49
N GLU A 10 -8.96 -5.55 -2.32
CA GLU A 10 -10.18 -4.98 -1.73
C GLU A 10 -10.87 -4.01 -2.70
N ILE A 11 -10.11 -3.23 -3.47
CA ILE A 11 -10.63 -2.36 -4.53
C ILE A 11 -11.42 -3.13 -5.60
N ASP A 12 -10.89 -4.27 -6.06
CA ASP A 12 -11.56 -5.09 -7.08
C ASP A 12 -12.87 -5.66 -6.55
N ARG A 13 -12.90 -6.05 -5.27
CA ARG A 13 -14.11 -6.53 -4.59
C ARG A 13 -15.17 -5.43 -4.47
N GLN A 14 -14.76 -4.21 -4.10
CA GLN A 14 -15.68 -3.08 -3.98
C GLN A 14 -16.18 -2.55 -5.32
N LEU A 15 -15.38 -2.66 -6.39
CA LEU A 15 -15.86 -2.39 -7.76
C LEU A 15 -16.89 -3.45 -8.18
N ALA A 16 -16.59 -4.73 -7.96
CA ALA A 16 -17.46 -5.82 -8.34
C ALA A 16 -18.82 -5.78 -7.62
N SER A 17 -18.87 -5.37 -6.34
CA SER A 17 -20.12 -5.19 -5.59
C SER A 17 -21.03 -4.11 -6.19
N GLN A 18 -20.49 -3.21 -7.02
CA GLN A 18 -21.21 -2.16 -7.73
C GLN A 18 -21.43 -2.49 -9.22
N GLY A 19 -21.12 -3.72 -9.65
CA GLY A 19 -21.21 -4.12 -11.06
C GLY A 19 -20.13 -3.50 -11.96
N LEU A 20 -19.06 -2.95 -11.36
CA LEU A 20 -17.95 -2.33 -12.06
C LEU A 20 -16.76 -3.27 -12.13
N ALA A 21 -15.92 -3.08 -13.16
CA ALA A 21 -14.66 -3.78 -13.31
C ALA A 21 -13.58 -2.83 -13.83
N ARG A 22 -12.34 -2.98 -13.36
CA ARG A 22 -11.19 -2.24 -13.90
C ARG A 22 -10.40 -3.08 -14.89
N ARG A 23 -9.75 -2.41 -15.85
CA ARG A 23 -8.80 -3.05 -16.77
C ARG A 23 -7.39 -3.00 -16.18
N VAL A 24 -6.91 -4.12 -15.63
CA VAL A 24 -5.55 -4.23 -15.09
C VAL A 24 -4.54 -4.39 -16.24
N ARG A 25 -3.63 -3.41 -16.40
CA ARG A 25 -2.54 -3.46 -17.41
C ARG A 25 -1.26 -4.06 -16.86
N PHE A 26 -0.95 -3.78 -15.60
CA PHE A 26 0.22 -4.28 -14.89
C PHE A 26 -0.17 -4.72 -13.49
N ALA A 27 0.41 -5.82 -13.03
CA ALA A 27 0.27 -6.32 -11.67
C ALA A 27 1.66 -6.73 -11.16
N THR A 28 1.97 -6.34 -9.93
CA THR A 28 3.28 -6.55 -9.29
C THR A 28 3.07 -6.72 -7.79
N GLN A 29 4.00 -7.42 -7.14
CA GLN A 29 4.00 -7.62 -5.70
C GLN A 29 4.64 -6.44 -4.94
N ASN A 30 5.28 -5.50 -5.64
CA ASN A 30 6.04 -4.42 -5.00
C ASN A 30 5.66 -3.03 -5.54
N PHE A 31 5.24 -2.16 -4.63
CA PHE A 31 4.94 -0.74 -4.90
C PHE A 31 6.12 0.04 -5.50
N SER A 32 7.37 -0.37 -5.25
CA SER A 32 8.58 0.34 -5.72
C SER A 32 8.66 0.50 -7.23
N THR A 33 7.96 -0.35 -7.98
CA THR A 33 7.94 -0.32 -9.45
C THR A 33 6.97 0.72 -10.02
N PHE A 34 5.96 1.14 -9.24
CA PHE A 34 4.90 2.00 -9.72
C PHE A 34 5.31 3.43 -10.07
N PRO A 35 6.16 4.14 -9.31
CA PRO A 35 6.48 5.53 -9.64
C PRO A 35 6.98 5.71 -11.07
N LEU A 36 7.92 4.88 -11.51
CA LEU A 36 8.47 4.95 -12.86
C LEU A 36 7.44 4.60 -13.93
N LEU A 37 6.55 3.62 -13.67
CA LEU A 37 5.46 3.28 -14.59
C LEU A 37 4.44 4.40 -14.70
N LEU A 38 4.06 5.03 -13.59
CA LEU A 38 3.09 6.11 -13.52
C LEU A 38 3.62 7.40 -14.16
N THR A 39 4.93 7.64 -14.14
CA THR A 39 5.54 8.79 -14.82
C THR A 39 5.72 8.59 -16.33
N THR A 40 5.66 7.36 -16.83
CA THR A 40 5.97 7.04 -18.24
C THR A 40 4.76 6.58 -19.05
N LEU A 41 3.70 6.11 -18.40
CA LEU A 41 2.52 5.56 -19.05
C LEU A 41 1.24 6.22 -18.50
N PRO A 42 0.18 6.36 -19.31
CA PRO A 42 -1.11 6.90 -18.88
C PRO A 42 -1.87 5.85 -18.04
N LEU A 43 -1.42 5.65 -16.82
CA LEU A 43 -1.93 4.67 -15.86
C LEU A 43 -2.24 5.35 -14.52
N PHE A 44 -3.08 4.70 -13.72
CA PHE A 44 -3.31 5.06 -12.33
C PHE A 44 -3.12 3.83 -11.44
N ALA A 45 -2.86 4.06 -10.15
CA ALA A 45 -2.74 3.02 -9.14
C ALA A 45 -3.37 3.48 -7.82
N THR A 46 -4.07 2.57 -7.16
CA THR A 46 -4.47 2.73 -5.75
C THR A 46 -3.34 2.25 -4.85
N VAL A 47 -2.86 3.12 -3.97
CA VAL A 47 -1.74 2.86 -3.06
C VAL A 47 -2.04 3.41 -1.65
N PRO A 48 -1.36 2.90 -0.60
CA PRO A 48 -1.40 3.53 0.73
C PRO A 48 -1.04 5.02 0.71
N GLN A 49 -1.75 5.82 1.50
CA GLN A 49 -1.57 7.27 1.55
C GLN A 49 -0.13 7.70 1.88
N GLY A 50 0.55 7.01 2.81
CA GLY A 50 1.96 7.32 3.15
C GLY A 50 2.93 7.11 1.98
N LEU A 51 2.62 6.20 1.05
CA LEU A 51 3.40 6.06 -0.19
C LEU A 51 3.05 7.16 -1.19
N ALA A 52 1.76 7.50 -1.34
CA ALA A 52 1.30 8.55 -2.23
C ALA A 52 2.00 9.89 -1.91
N GLN A 53 2.02 10.30 -0.64
CA GLN A 53 2.67 11.55 -0.22
C GLN A 53 4.15 11.61 -0.61
N ARG A 54 4.90 10.53 -0.37
CA ARG A 54 6.31 10.43 -0.75
C ARG A 54 6.51 10.52 -2.26
N TRP A 55 5.61 9.90 -3.03
CA TRP A 55 5.73 9.90 -4.48
C TRP A 55 5.30 11.22 -5.12
N GLN A 56 4.33 11.93 -4.56
CA GLN A 56 4.00 13.29 -4.98
C GLN A 56 5.23 14.20 -4.85
N ALA A 57 5.95 14.11 -3.73
CA ALA A 57 7.16 14.89 -3.49
C ALA A 57 8.34 14.51 -4.41
N GLN A 58 8.52 13.22 -4.71
CA GLN A 58 9.71 12.73 -5.43
C GLN A 58 9.54 12.62 -6.96
N TYR A 59 8.31 12.38 -7.45
CA TYR A 59 8.05 12.04 -8.86
C TYR A 59 7.03 12.98 -9.54
N ALA A 60 6.65 14.09 -8.87
CA ALA A 60 5.64 15.04 -9.36
C ALA A 60 4.28 14.38 -9.74
N LEU A 61 3.94 13.28 -9.07
CA LEU A 61 2.67 12.59 -9.26
C LEU A 61 1.54 13.35 -8.54
N ARG A 62 0.30 13.07 -8.95
CA ARG A 62 -0.91 13.53 -8.26
C ARG A 62 -1.59 12.34 -7.58
N ALA A 63 -2.27 12.59 -6.47
CA ALA A 63 -3.02 11.60 -5.74
C ALA A 63 -4.40 12.18 -5.40
N ASP A 64 -5.43 11.36 -5.56
CA ASP A 64 -6.82 11.68 -5.27
C ASP A 64 -7.45 10.55 -4.45
N ALA A 65 -8.60 10.83 -3.84
CA ALA A 65 -9.38 9.81 -3.16
C ALA A 65 -9.84 8.73 -4.17
N PRO A 66 -9.85 7.44 -3.76
CA PRO A 66 -10.33 6.35 -4.59
C PRO A 66 -11.83 6.49 -4.90
N PRO A 67 -12.30 6.05 -6.08
CA PRO A 67 -13.72 6.19 -6.47
C PRO A 67 -14.66 5.19 -5.76
N VAL A 68 -14.11 4.30 -4.93
CA VAL A 68 -14.85 3.31 -4.16
C VAL A 68 -14.45 3.41 -2.69
N ALA A 69 -15.44 3.31 -1.80
CA ALA A 69 -15.18 3.16 -0.38
C ALA A 69 -14.65 1.76 -0.10
N TYR A 70 -13.60 1.65 0.70
CA TYR A 70 -13.05 0.38 1.19
C TYR A 70 -12.56 0.56 2.62
N PRO A 71 -12.51 -0.52 3.43
CA PRO A 71 -12.05 -0.43 4.81
C PRO A 71 -10.60 0.08 4.89
N GLU A 72 -10.34 0.94 5.86
CA GLU A 72 -8.98 1.29 6.24
C GLU A 72 -8.23 0.05 6.77
N PHE A 73 -6.91 0.04 6.60
CA PHE A 73 -6.07 -1.01 7.16
C PHE A 73 -5.20 -0.45 8.28
N THR A 74 -4.95 -1.27 9.31
CA THR A 74 -4.04 -0.93 10.40
C THR A 74 -2.69 -1.61 10.19
N LEU A 75 -1.61 -0.82 10.23
CA LEU A 75 -0.24 -1.36 10.23
C LEU A 75 0.16 -1.77 11.65
N CYS A 76 0.47 -3.05 11.84
CA CYS A 76 0.78 -3.62 13.15
C CYS A 76 2.22 -4.16 13.21
N ILE A 77 2.82 -4.10 14.40
CA ILE A 77 4.07 -4.80 14.70
C ILE A 77 3.74 -6.09 15.43
N LEU A 78 3.99 -7.22 14.79
CA LEU A 78 3.76 -8.55 15.34
C LEU A 78 5.01 -9.04 16.08
N ARG A 79 4.84 -9.53 17.32
CA ARG A 79 5.92 -10.10 18.12
C ARG A 79 5.49 -11.41 18.76
N HIS A 80 6.41 -12.35 18.87
CA HIS A 80 6.15 -13.61 19.55
C HIS A 80 6.05 -13.39 21.07
N LYS A 81 5.05 -13.98 21.74
CA LYS A 81 4.83 -13.81 23.19
C LYS A 81 6.06 -14.13 24.04
N ARG A 82 6.84 -15.17 23.67
CA ARG A 82 8.09 -15.55 24.37
C ARG A 82 9.18 -14.46 24.36
N ARG A 83 9.12 -13.49 23.43
CA ARG A 83 10.08 -12.39 23.31
C ARG A 83 9.53 -11.07 23.86
N ALA A 84 8.41 -11.10 24.60
CA ALA A 84 7.79 -9.89 25.14
C ALA A 84 8.72 -9.12 26.11
N GLN A 85 9.60 -9.84 26.81
CA GLN A 85 10.58 -9.26 27.75
C GLN A 85 11.97 -9.05 27.13
N ASP A 86 12.15 -9.31 25.83
CA ASP A 86 13.44 -9.10 25.15
C ASP A 86 13.76 -7.59 25.09
N PRO A 87 14.83 -7.11 25.75
CA PRO A 87 15.14 -5.68 25.80
C PRO A 87 15.49 -5.09 24.43
N ALA A 88 16.18 -5.84 23.57
CA ALA A 88 16.58 -5.38 22.24
C ALA A 88 15.36 -5.26 21.32
N LEU A 89 14.44 -6.22 21.36
CA LEU A 89 13.19 -6.14 20.60
C LEU A 89 12.31 -4.98 21.09
N ASN A 90 12.20 -4.79 22.42
CA ASN A 90 11.42 -3.69 22.98
C ASN A 90 12.01 -2.32 22.60
N TRP A 91 13.34 -2.18 22.61
CA TRP A 91 14.03 -0.99 22.11
C TRP A 91 13.72 -0.75 20.63
N LEU A 92 13.85 -1.78 19.78
CA LEU A 92 13.59 -1.67 18.34
C LEU A 92 12.13 -1.27 18.06
N VAL A 93 11.16 -1.91 18.70
CA VAL A 93 9.74 -1.57 18.56
C VAL A 93 9.47 -0.12 18.98
N THR A 94 10.14 0.34 20.04
CA THR A 94 10.04 1.74 20.47
C THR A 94 10.59 2.69 19.40
N LYS A 95 11.75 2.38 18.81
CA LYS A 95 12.34 3.16 17.71
C LYS A 95 11.45 3.16 16.46
N LEU A 96 10.89 2.02 16.07
CA LEU A 96 9.96 1.92 14.94
C LEU A 96 8.69 2.75 15.17
N LYS A 97 8.08 2.65 16.37
CA LYS A 97 6.91 3.47 16.73
C LYS A 97 7.22 4.97 16.73
N GLN A 98 8.42 5.38 17.12
CA GLN A 98 8.86 6.77 17.01
C GLN A 98 8.96 7.23 15.56
N ALA A 99 9.60 6.43 14.70
CA ALA A 99 9.75 6.75 13.28
C ALA A 99 8.40 6.82 12.53
N MET A 100 7.45 5.94 12.88
CA MET A 100 6.12 5.91 12.26
C MET A 100 5.22 7.10 12.64
N ARG A 101 5.50 7.81 13.75
CA ARG A 101 4.75 9.01 14.15
C ARG A 101 5.25 10.30 13.48
N GLY A 102 6.42 10.26 12.85
CA GLY A 102 7.06 11.42 12.22
C GLY A 102 6.85 11.50 10.71
N GLN A 103 5.87 10.77 10.17
CA GLN A 103 5.42 10.86 8.78
C GLN A 103 4.08 11.58 8.69
#